data_AF-A0A2S8EZ84-F1
#
_entry.id   AF-A0A2S8EZ84-F1
#
_cell.length_a   1.000
_cell.length_b   1.000
_cell.length_c   1.000
_cell.angle_alpha   90.00
_cell.angle_beta   90.00
_cell.angle_gamma   90.00
#
_symmetry.space_group_name_H-M   'P 1'
#
loop_
_entity.id
_entity.type
_entity.pdbx_description
1 polymer ?
#
loop_
_entity_poly.entity_id
_entity_poly.type
_entity_poly.pdbx_seq_one_letter_code
_entity_poly.pdbx_strand_id
1 'polypeptide(L)'
;MSEDTNNTEPKLIGLMAQFDDPDSLLAACEKVRKAGYTKTDAYTPFPLHGIDEALGIKPTILPWIVLTLGVMGGFAGLGLQYITNAEWYPFIISAKPVWSLPANIPVIFELVILHSAIAVFLGMLALNKLPTFSNPLFRVPEFARATDDKFFLTIDVNDEKYKPNKTRDLMDGLAGQTDVIEVYEDPSPAEIPKIIKFVGIGAAVVALIPPILLWRAYYQTSTVPRINPIRDMDIQLRGDTQTISPVFADGRTMRPRIPGTVARGEWIDPIMLTGIVPDAGKQNVAFLQDDEAPKEGDQKPAAEEKPAEEKPEADKPMAEDKPAEAKPADEKPAEGKPAEGAAPAAQPEEPEPNWVKIAPITVTRATLERGRNRYNIYCSVCHGLAGDGDGLVAQRALQLEQPTWIPPTNLHTDYLLTQPDGKLYNTITHGIRKMKGYGDQIPAEDRWAIVTYVRALQKTRTGTPEEIPAVEMKELEIKGQ
;
A
#
# COMPACT_ATOMS: atom_id res chain seq x y z
N MET A 1 -54.99 -22.02 -28.88
CA MET A 1 -56.27 -22.15 -28.13
C MET A 1 -55.99 -22.93 -26.86
N SER A 2 -55.80 -22.20 -25.77
CA SER A 2 -56.03 -22.66 -24.40
C SER A 2 -56.30 -21.39 -23.60
N GLU A 3 -57.57 -20.98 -23.66
CA GLU A 3 -58.16 -19.96 -22.80
C GLU A 3 -58.11 -20.48 -21.36
N ASP A 4 -57.12 -20.06 -20.59
CA ASP A 4 -57.18 -20.07 -19.13
C ASP A 4 -57.62 -18.66 -18.70
N THR A 5 -58.88 -18.31 -18.97
CA THR A 5 -59.51 -17.14 -18.34
C THR A 5 -59.86 -17.52 -16.90
N ASN A 6 -58.87 -17.49 -16.02
CA ASN A 6 -59.12 -17.45 -14.59
C ASN A 6 -59.87 -16.15 -14.29
N ASN A 7 -61.17 -16.30 -14.03
CA ASN A 7 -62.08 -15.26 -13.60
C ASN A 7 -61.77 -14.87 -12.14
N THR A 8 -60.57 -14.31 -11.91
CA THR A 8 -60.23 -13.64 -10.65
C THR A 8 -60.64 -12.19 -10.78
N GLU A 9 -61.59 -11.76 -9.96
CA GLU A 9 -61.96 -10.35 -9.85
C GLU A 9 -60.70 -9.50 -9.67
N PRO A 10 -60.58 -8.36 -10.39
CA PRO A 10 -59.40 -7.52 -10.32
C PRO A 10 -59.24 -7.01 -8.88
N LYS A 11 -58.09 -7.31 -8.28
CA LYS A 11 -57.80 -6.95 -6.89
C LYS A 11 -57.46 -5.46 -6.82
N LEU A 12 -58.22 -4.69 -6.05
CA LEU A 12 -57.93 -3.28 -5.79
C LEU A 12 -56.62 -3.15 -5.00
N ILE A 13 -55.69 -2.32 -5.50
CA ILE A 13 -54.40 -2.05 -4.85
C ILE A 13 -54.32 -0.64 -4.24
N GLY A 14 -55.13 0.30 -4.73
CA GLY A 14 -55.10 1.68 -4.23
C GLY A 14 -56.14 2.57 -4.87
N LEU A 15 -56.25 3.79 -4.32
CA LEU A 15 -56.97 4.90 -4.92
C LEU A 15 -55.96 5.93 -5.43
N MET A 16 -56.27 6.57 -6.56
CA MET A 16 -55.45 7.59 -7.19
C MET A 16 -56.29 8.84 -7.44
N ALA A 17 -55.90 9.98 -6.89
CA ALA A 17 -56.50 11.28 -7.17
C ALA A 17 -55.66 12.05 -8.19
N GLN A 18 -56.29 12.62 -9.22
CA GLN A 18 -55.66 13.43 -10.27
C GLN A 18 -55.84 14.93 -9.99
N PHE A 19 -54.81 15.72 -10.24
CA PHE A 19 -54.81 17.19 -10.09
C PHE A 19 -54.26 17.87 -11.35
N ASP A 20 -54.74 19.09 -11.59
CA ASP A 20 -54.30 19.94 -12.70
C ASP A 20 -53.18 20.89 -12.31
N ASP A 21 -53.01 21.15 -11.01
CA ASP A 21 -52.05 22.10 -10.47
C ASP A 21 -51.25 21.53 -9.29
N PRO A 22 -49.99 21.96 -9.14
CA PRO A 22 -49.10 21.45 -8.10
C PRO A 22 -49.49 21.86 -6.68
N ASP A 23 -50.14 23.01 -6.49
CA ASP A 23 -50.47 23.55 -5.17
C ASP A 23 -51.61 22.75 -4.53
N SER A 24 -52.62 22.37 -5.32
CA SER A 24 -53.70 21.47 -4.93
C SER A 24 -53.17 20.09 -4.53
N LEU A 25 -52.18 19.55 -5.27
CA LEU A 25 -51.50 18.31 -4.90
C LEU A 25 -50.81 18.44 -3.53
N LEU A 26 -50.03 19.50 -3.29
CA LEU A 26 -49.34 19.71 -2.01
C LEU A 26 -50.32 19.79 -0.83
N ALA A 27 -51.40 20.56 -0.99
CA ALA A 27 -52.46 20.66 0.02
C ALA A 27 -53.15 19.31 0.27
N ALA A 28 -53.37 18.52 -0.79
CA ALA A 28 -53.92 17.18 -0.70
C ALA A 28 -52.99 16.22 0.04
N CYS A 29 -51.69 16.19 -0.31
CA CYS A 29 -50.67 15.41 0.39
C CYS A 29 -50.65 15.74 1.89
N GLU A 30 -50.66 17.03 2.24
CA GLU A 30 -50.66 17.45 3.65
C GLU A 30 -51.92 16.99 4.39
N LYS A 31 -53.10 17.10 3.75
CA LYS A 31 -54.38 16.67 4.32
C LYS A 31 -54.41 15.15 4.53
N VAL A 32 -53.92 14.36 3.58
CA VAL A 32 -53.84 12.90 3.67
C VAL A 32 -52.84 12.47 4.76
N ARG A 33 -51.67 13.12 4.84
CA ARG A 33 -50.70 12.93 5.92
C ARG A 33 -51.31 13.26 7.29
N LYS A 34 -52.02 14.39 7.44
CA LYS A 34 -52.71 14.79 8.69
C LYS A 34 -53.82 13.81 9.08
N ALA A 35 -54.49 13.19 8.10
CA ALA A 35 -55.44 12.10 8.35
C ALA A 35 -54.75 10.81 8.86
N GLY A 36 -53.43 10.72 8.70
CA GLY A 36 -52.55 9.70 9.25
C GLY A 36 -52.39 8.46 8.37
N TYR A 37 -52.59 8.62 7.05
CA TYR A 37 -52.16 7.61 6.08
C TYR A 37 -50.63 7.68 5.93
N THR A 38 -50.01 6.53 5.69
CA THR A 38 -48.54 6.36 5.69
C THR A 38 -48.01 5.68 4.43
N LYS A 39 -48.83 4.85 3.77
CA LYS A 39 -48.52 4.21 2.48
C LYS A 39 -49.15 5.02 1.36
N THR A 40 -48.57 6.18 1.13
CA THR A 40 -49.02 7.15 0.12
C THR A 40 -47.84 7.59 -0.71
N ASP A 41 -48.08 7.83 -1.99
CA ASP A 41 -47.07 8.31 -2.92
C ASP A 41 -47.65 9.37 -3.86
N ALA A 42 -46.81 10.27 -4.34
CA ALA A 42 -47.20 11.32 -5.28
C ALA A 42 -46.35 11.29 -6.54
N TYR A 43 -47.01 11.39 -7.69
CA TYR A 43 -46.37 11.32 -9.00
C TYR A 43 -46.51 12.67 -9.70
N THR A 44 -45.37 13.21 -10.12
CA THR A 44 -45.26 14.57 -10.64
C THR A 44 -44.30 14.56 -11.84
N PRO A 45 -44.55 15.38 -12.88
CA PRO A 45 -43.69 15.41 -14.08
C PRO A 45 -42.33 16.04 -13.82
N PHE A 46 -42.18 16.79 -12.72
CA PHE A 46 -40.96 17.44 -12.30
C PHE A 46 -40.84 17.48 -10.77
N PRO A 47 -39.62 17.64 -10.21
CA PRO A 47 -39.44 17.73 -8.77
C PRO A 47 -40.18 18.91 -8.16
N LEU A 48 -41.12 18.62 -7.25
CA LEU A 48 -41.92 19.60 -6.54
C LEU A 48 -41.30 19.91 -5.17
N HIS A 49 -40.94 21.17 -4.93
CA HIS A 49 -40.37 21.59 -3.66
C HIS A 49 -41.41 21.49 -2.53
N GLY A 50 -41.04 20.88 -1.40
CA GLY A 50 -41.91 20.71 -0.22
C GLY A 50 -42.82 19.48 -0.29
N ILE A 51 -42.76 18.67 -1.35
CA ILE A 51 -43.54 17.44 -1.45
C ILE A 51 -43.15 16.39 -0.41
N ASP A 52 -41.86 16.37 -0.06
CA ASP A 52 -41.28 15.54 1.00
C ASP A 52 -41.86 15.90 2.36
N GLU A 53 -41.93 17.20 2.68
CA GLU A 53 -42.61 17.67 3.88
C GLU A 53 -44.11 17.36 3.82
N ALA A 54 -44.79 17.65 2.70
CA ALA A 54 -46.23 17.44 2.55
C ALA A 54 -46.64 15.97 2.74
N LEU A 55 -45.87 15.02 2.20
CA LEU A 55 -46.07 13.57 2.39
C LEU A 55 -45.49 13.05 3.71
N GLY A 56 -44.58 13.79 4.35
CA GLY A 56 -43.90 13.36 5.58
C GLY A 56 -42.82 12.31 5.32
N ILE A 57 -42.14 12.39 4.17
CA ILE A 57 -41.06 11.50 3.77
C ILE A 57 -39.85 11.74 4.67
N LYS A 58 -39.24 10.67 5.15
CA LYS A 58 -38.01 10.74 5.95
C LYS A 58 -36.79 10.95 5.05
N PRO A 59 -35.72 11.59 5.55
CA PRO A 59 -34.47 11.70 4.82
C PRO A 59 -33.96 10.32 4.36
N THR A 60 -33.52 10.25 3.11
CA THR A 60 -32.99 9.02 2.53
C THR A 60 -31.65 8.62 3.18
N ILE A 61 -31.42 7.32 3.30
CA ILE A 61 -30.15 6.76 3.80
C ILE A 61 -29.03 6.75 2.75
N LEU A 62 -29.35 7.11 1.50
CA LEU A 62 -28.41 7.09 0.37
C LEU A 62 -27.10 7.85 0.64
N PRO A 63 -27.07 9.06 1.23
CA PRO A 63 -25.83 9.78 1.48
C PRO A 63 -24.87 9.02 2.39
N TRP A 64 -25.40 8.26 3.36
CA TRP A 64 -24.58 7.43 4.25
C TRP A 64 -23.96 6.25 3.51
N ILE A 65 -24.73 5.59 2.64
CA ILE A 65 -24.22 4.51 1.77
C ILE A 65 -23.08 5.04 0.89
N VAL A 66 -23.27 6.22 0.28
CA VAL A 66 -22.29 6.86 -0.59
C VAL A 66 -21.03 7.27 0.16
N LEU A 67 -21.18 7.82 1.37
CA LEU A 67 -20.05 8.16 2.24
C LEU A 67 -19.23 6.92 2.60
N THR A 68 -19.88 5.84 3.02
CA THR A 68 -19.20 4.59 3.38
C THR A 68 -18.44 4.00 2.20
N LEU A 69 -19.07 3.90 1.03
CA LEU A 69 -18.43 3.38 -0.18
C LEU A 69 -17.31 4.28 -0.70
N GLY A 70 -17.47 5.61 -0.61
CA GLY A 70 -16.42 6.57 -0.95
C GLY A 70 -15.19 6.42 -0.05
N VAL A 71 -15.38 6.31 1.27
CA VAL A 71 -14.29 6.08 2.23
C VAL A 71 -13.58 4.76 1.95
N MET A 72 -14.32 3.69 1.65
CA MET A 72 -13.72 2.41 1.25
C MET A 72 -12.91 2.54 -0.05
N GLY A 73 -13.39 3.30 -1.04
CA GLY A 73 -12.64 3.61 -2.26
C GLY A 73 -11.32 4.34 -1.98
N GLY A 74 -11.32 5.28 -1.04
CA GLY A 74 -10.13 5.98 -0.59
C GLY A 74 -9.10 5.05 0.07
N PHE A 75 -9.53 4.17 0.97
CA PHE A 75 -8.66 3.17 1.58
C PHE A 75 -8.13 2.16 0.57
N ALA A 76 -8.95 1.74 -0.40
CA ALA A 76 -8.52 0.87 -1.49
C ALA A 76 -7.43 1.55 -2.34
N GLY A 77 -7.60 2.83 -2.67
CA GLY A 77 -6.60 3.60 -3.41
C GLY A 77 -5.29 3.80 -2.64
N LEU A 78 -5.38 4.07 -1.33
CA LEU A 78 -4.20 4.19 -0.48
C LEU A 78 -3.46 2.86 -0.35
N GLY A 79 -4.20 1.78 -0.07
CA GLY A 79 -3.67 0.43 0.07
C GLY A 79 -3.02 -0.07 -1.21
N LEU A 80 -3.69 0.08 -2.35
CA LEU A 80 -3.15 -0.29 -3.67
C LEU A 80 -1.81 0.40 -3.94
N GLN A 81 -1.74 1.72 -3.73
CA GLN A 81 -0.53 2.49 -4.01
C GLN A 81 0.59 2.22 -3.01
N TYR A 82 0.27 1.99 -1.74
CA TYR A 82 1.25 1.60 -0.74
C TYR A 82 1.85 0.23 -1.07
N ILE A 83 1.01 -0.77 -1.29
CA ILE A 83 1.44 -2.14 -1.58
C ILE A 83 2.31 -2.18 -2.84
N THR A 84 1.89 -1.49 -3.91
CA THR A 84 2.62 -1.50 -5.18
C THR A 84 3.95 -0.73 -5.13
N ASN A 85 3.97 0.48 -4.57
CA ASN A 85 5.15 1.34 -4.59
C ASN A 85 6.12 1.14 -3.42
N ALA A 86 5.65 0.69 -2.26
CA ALA A 86 6.48 0.56 -1.06
C ALA A 86 6.85 -0.89 -0.74
N GLU A 87 5.95 -1.86 -0.98
CA GLU A 87 6.13 -3.23 -0.51
C GLU A 87 6.56 -4.20 -1.63
N TRP A 88 5.77 -4.31 -2.70
CA TRP A 88 5.97 -5.35 -3.72
C TRP A 88 7.11 -5.04 -4.67
N TYR A 89 7.23 -3.79 -5.12
CA TYR A 89 8.28 -3.39 -6.05
C TYR A 89 8.75 -1.96 -5.78
N PRO A 90 9.46 -1.74 -4.65
CA PRO A 90 9.96 -0.42 -4.31
C PRO A 90 10.95 0.05 -5.38
N PHE A 91 10.58 1.13 -6.06
CA PHE A 91 11.36 1.68 -7.16
C PHE A 91 11.59 3.18 -6.95
N ILE A 92 12.86 3.58 -6.92
CA ILE A 92 13.25 4.98 -6.70
C ILE A 92 13.11 5.76 -8.01
N ILE A 93 11.98 6.45 -8.16
CA ILE A 93 11.70 7.28 -9.33
C ILE A 93 12.09 8.73 -9.03
N SER A 94 13.10 9.25 -9.75
CA SER A 94 13.53 10.65 -9.61
C SER A 94 13.93 11.03 -8.16
N ALA A 95 14.54 10.10 -7.42
CA ALA A 95 14.94 10.26 -6.02
C ALA A 95 13.80 10.66 -5.06
N LYS A 96 12.54 10.42 -5.44
CA LYS A 96 11.41 10.60 -4.54
C LYS A 96 11.37 9.47 -3.50
N PRO A 97 10.80 9.72 -2.31
CA PRO A 97 10.54 8.65 -1.36
C PRO A 97 9.72 7.53 -2.00
N VAL A 98 9.98 6.29 -1.59
CA VAL A 98 9.25 5.09 -2.07
C VAL A 98 7.74 5.21 -1.85
N TRP A 99 7.32 6.01 -0.87
CA TRP A 99 5.92 6.37 -0.66
C TRP A 99 5.77 7.86 -0.38
N SER A 100 4.84 8.51 -1.08
CA SER A 100 4.57 9.94 -0.94
C SER A 100 3.06 10.18 -0.97
N LEU A 101 2.50 10.59 0.17
CA LEU A 101 1.07 10.90 0.24
C LEU A 101 0.63 11.97 -0.78
N PRO A 102 1.33 13.12 -0.94
CA PRO A 102 0.94 14.13 -1.94
C PRO A 102 0.89 13.61 -3.38
N ALA A 103 1.83 12.73 -3.75
CA ALA A 103 1.86 12.14 -5.10
C ALA A 103 0.70 11.18 -5.34
N ASN A 104 0.19 10.55 -4.28
CA ASN A 104 -0.85 9.53 -4.34
C ASN A 104 -2.28 10.09 -4.23
N ILE A 105 -2.44 11.36 -3.80
CA ILE A 105 -3.75 11.99 -3.63
C ILE A 105 -4.61 11.94 -4.90
N PRO A 106 -4.13 12.26 -6.12
CA PRO A 106 -4.97 12.26 -7.30
C PRO A 106 -5.65 10.91 -7.54
N VAL A 107 -4.91 9.81 -7.42
CA VAL A 107 -5.46 8.45 -7.59
C VAL A 107 -6.42 8.08 -6.46
N ILE A 108 -6.10 8.45 -5.21
CA ILE A 108 -7.02 8.23 -4.07
C ILE A 108 -8.33 8.98 -4.31
N PHE A 109 -8.26 10.25 -4.72
CA PHE A 109 -9.41 11.09 -5.01
C PHE A 109 -10.30 10.49 -6.10
N GLU A 110 -9.71 10.08 -7.24
CA GLU A 110 -10.47 9.45 -8.32
C GLU A 110 -11.16 8.16 -7.87
N LEU A 111 -10.51 7.34 -7.04
CA LEU A 111 -11.14 6.12 -6.50
C LEU A 111 -12.25 6.42 -5.50
N VAL A 112 -12.14 7.47 -4.69
CA VAL A 112 -13.26 7.94 -3.85
C VAL A 112 -14.45 8.32 -4.74
N ILE A 113 -14.22 9.16 -5.76
CA ILE A 113 -15.28 9.63 -6.67
C ILE A 113 -15.92 8.47 -7.42
N LEU A 114 -15.12 7.53 -7.96
CA LEU A 114 -15.63 6.36 -8.67
C LEU A 114 -16.55 5.50 -7.79
N HIS A 115 -16.10 5.16 -6.58
CA HIS A 115 -16.90 4.33 -5.67
C HIS A 115 -18.15 5.07 -5.19
N SER A 116 -18.04 6.37 -4.90
CA SER A 116 -19.20 7.20 -4.57
C SER A 116 -20.20 7.29 -5.71
N ALA A 117 -19.76 7.47 -6.96
CA ALA A 117 -20.65 7.55 -8.12
C ALA A 117 -21.40 6.23 -8.35
N ILE A 118 -20.70 5.09 -8.27
CA ILE A 118 -21.31 3.75 -8.35
C ILE A 118 -22.32 3.57 -7.21
N ALA A 119 -21.98 3.97 -5.98
CA ALA A 119 -22.86 3.90 -4.83
C ALA A 119 -24.12 4.77 -4.99
N VAL A 120 -23.97 5.99 -5.50
CA VAL A 120 -25.11 6.88 -5.79
C VAL A 120 -26.03 6.23 -6.81
N PHE A 121 -25.46 5.79 -7.93
CA PHE A 121 -26.24 5.25 -9.04
C PHE A 121 -26.97 3.96 -8.65
N LEU A 122 -26.24 2.95 -8.18
CA LEU A 122 -26.82 1.66 -7.80
C LEU A 122 -27.66 1.76 -6.53
N GLY A 123 -27.25 2.59 -5.57
CA GLY A 123 -28.01 2.82 -4.34
C GLY A 123 -29.35 3.52 -4.61
N MET A 124 -29.38 4.52 -5.49
CA MET A 124 -30.61 5.17 -5.91
C MET A 124 -31.55 4.18 -6.59
N LEU A 125 -31.05 3.36 -7.52
CA LEU A 125 -31.86 2.33 -8.17
C LEU A 125 -32.41 1.33 -7.15
N ALA A 126 -31.55 0.78 -6.28
CA ALA A 126 -31.93 -0.24 -5.31
C ALA A 126 -32.95 0.28 -4.28
N LEU A 127 -32.78 1.49 -3.75
CA LEU A 127 -33.70 2.08 -2.78
C LEU A 127 -35.08 2.38 -3.40
N ASN A 128 -35.12 2.70 -4.69
CA ASN A 128 -36.36 2.86 -5.47
C ASN A 128 -36.88 1.53 -6.04
N LYS A 129 -36.27 0.38 -5.67
CA LYS A 129 -36.59 -0.97 -6.16
C LYS A 129 -36.46 -1.14 -7.67
N LEU A 130 -35.65 -0.31 -8.32
CA LEU A 130 -35.40 -0.38 -9.75
C LEU A 130 -34.30 -1.41 -10.07
N PRO A 131 -34.42 -2.13 -11.21
CA PRO A 131 -35.51 -2.03 -12.20
C PRO A 131 -36.78 -2.79 -11.75
N THR A 132 -37.92 -2.09 -11.75
CA THR A 132 -39.26 -2.69 -11.60
C THR A 132 -39.87 -2.83 -12.99
N PHE A 133 -40.09 -4.06 -13.45
CA PHE A 133 -40.54 -4.33 -14.83
C PHE A 133 -42.05 -4.19 -15.03
N SER A 134 -42.85 -4.20 -13.95
CA SER A 134 -44.29 -3.98 -13.99
C SER A 134 -44.71 -3.13 -12.80
N ASN A 135 -45.43 -2.04 -13.07
CA ASN A 135 -46.08 -1.24 -12.05
C ASN A 135 -47.55 -1.04 -12.50
N PRO A 136 -48.54 -1.45 -11.69
CA PRO A 136 -49.95 -1.38 -12.08
C PRO A 136 -50.46 0.03 -12.39
N LEU A 137 -49.81 1.08 -11.87
CA LEU A 137 -50.18 2.47 -12.16
C LEU A 137 -50.08 2.80 -13.66
N PHE A 138 -49.16 2.17 -14.40
CA PHE A 138 -49.03 2.38 -15.84
C PHE A 138 -50.18 1.77 -16.66
N ARG A 139 -51.09 1.01 -16.05
CA ARG A 139 -52.31 0.50 -16.70
C ARG A 139 -53.47 1.49 -16.64
N VAL A 140 -53.40 2.49 -15.78
CA VAL A 140 -54.40 3.55 -15.66
C VAL A 140 -54.20 4.53 -16.83
N PRO A 141 -55.16 4.67 -17.77
CA PRO A 141 -55.01 5.52 -18.95
C PRO A 141 -54.65 6.97 -18.62
N GLU A 142 -55.22 7.51 -17.54
CA GLU A 142 -55.01 8.87 -17.07
C GLU A 142 -53.58 9.07 -16.56
N PHE A 143 -52.98 8.04 -15.95
CA PHE A 143 -51.62 8.08 -15.43
C PHE A 143 -50.55 8.24 -16.52
N ALA A 144 -50.88 7.99 -17.79
CA ALA A 144 -49.99 8.30 -18.92
C ALA A 144 -49.59 9.78 -18.98
N ARG A 145 -50.37 10.67 -18.36
CA ARG A 145 -50.09 12.11 -18.27
C ARG A 145 -49.24 12.51 -17.06
N ALA A 146 -48.87 11.58 -16.19
CA ALA A 146 -48.05 11.84 -15.00
C ALA A 146 -46.66 12.41 -15.31
N THR A 147 -46.16 12.16 -16.52
CA THR A 147 -44.88 12.69 -17.01
C THR A 147 -45.02 13.91 -17.92
N ASP A 148 -46.25 14.34 -18.22
CA ASP A 148 -46.53 15.47 -19.12
C ASP A 148 -47.05 16.67 -18.32
N ASP A 149 -48.31 16.61 -17.89
CA ASP A 149 -48.99 17.80 -17.35
C ASP A 149 -49.97 17.52 -16.19
N LYS A 150 -50.08 16.27 -15.71
CA LYS A 150 -50.95 15.91 -14.58
C LYS A 150 -50.18 15.45 -13.36
N PHE A 151 -50.78 15.69 -12.20
CA PHE A 151 -50.23 15.38 -10.89
C PHE A 151 -51.12 14.34 -10.22
N PHE A 152 -50.52 13.36 -9.53
CA PHE A 152 -51.28 12.25 -8.93
C PHE A 152 -50.89 12.03 -7.47
N LEU A 153 -51.88 11.72 -6.64
CA LEU A 153 -51.69 11.25 -5.26
C LEU A 153 -52.32 9.87 -5.12
N THR A 154 -51.59 8.93 -4.54
CA THR A 154 -52.06 7.56 -4.33
C THR A 154 -52.14 7.20 -2.86
N ILE A 155 -53.13 6.37 -2.51
CA ILE A 155 -53.25 5.71 -1.20
C ILE A 155 -53.34 4.20 -1.44
N ASP A 156 -52.41 3.44 -0.86
CA ASP A 156 -52.37 1.97 -0.95
C ASP A 156 -53.45 1.33 -0.06
N VAL A 157 -54.15 0.31 -0.56
CA VAL A 157 -55.16 -0.46 0.18
C VAL A 157 -54.58 -1.15 1.42
N ASN A 158 -53.28 -1.45 1.41
CA ASN A 158 -52.56 -2.07 2.52
C ASN A 158 -52.20 -1.06 3.63
N ASP A 159 -52.57 0.22 3.53
CA ASP A 159 -52.40 1.17 4.62
C ASP A 159 -53.28 0.79 5.82
N GLU A 160 -52.75 0.92 7.04
CA GLU A 160 -53.49 0.56 8.26
C GLU A 160 -54.78 1.36 8.46
N LYS A 161 -54.84 2.59 7.94
CA LYS A 161 -56.02 3.45 7.99
C LYS A 161 -56.96 3.28 6.81
N TYR A 162 -56.61 2.46 5.82
CA TYR A 162 -57.44 2.26 4.65
C TYR A 162 -58.79 1.66 5.02
N LYS A 163 -59.86 2.35 4.62
CA LYS A 163 -61.24 1.88 4.69
C LYS A 163 -61.92 2.26 3.37
N PRO A 164 -62.53 1.33 2.62
CA PRO A 164 -62.98 1.57 1.25
C PRO A 164 -63.81 2.87 1.10
N ASN A 165 -64.96 2.95 1.77
CA ASN A 165 -65.86 4.10 1.64
C ASN A 165 -65.24 5.38 2.22
N LYS A 166 -64.65 5.31 3.42
CA LYS A 166 -64.11 6.49 4.10
C LYS A 166 -62.90 7.10 3.38
N THR A 167 -62.06 6.25 2.78
CA THR A 167 -60.87 6.71 2.04
C THR A 167 -61.29 7.27 0.69
N ARG A 168 -62.29 6.66 0.05
CA ARG A 168 -62.91 7.21 -1.14
C ARG A 168 -63.52 8.59 -0.88
N ASP A 169 -64.34 8.73 0.17
CA ASP A 169 -64.92 10.02 0.57
C ASP A 169 -63.85 11.08 0.87
N LEU A 170 -62.72 10.66 1.47
CA LEU A 170 -61.59 11.56 1.73
C LEU A 170 -60.96 12.04 0.42
N MET A 171 -60.72 11.14 -0.54
CA MET A 171 -60.11 11.45 -1.84
C MET A 171 -61.05 12.31 -2.70
N ASP A 172 -62.33 11.97 -2.75
CA ASP A 172 -63.38 12.74 -3.45
C ASP A 172 -63.61 14.11 -2.80
N GLY A 173 -63.25 14.27 -1.52
CA GLY A 173 -63.32 15.52 -0.77
C GLY A 173 -62.02 16.31 -0.69
N LEU A 174 -61.00 15.97 -1.49
CA LEU A 174 -59.82 16.82 -1.65
C LEU A 174 -60.20 18.14 -2.35
N ALA A 175 -59.28 19.10 -2.41
CA ALA A 175 -59.51 20.35 -3.14
C ALA A 175 -58.67 20.32 -4.41
N GLY A 176 -59.25 20.71 -5.54
CA GLY A 176 -58.56 20.75 -6.83
C GLY A 176 -58.33 19.39 -7.51
N GLN A 177 -58.84 18.31 -6.93
CA GLN A 177 -58.92 17.00 -7.57
C GLN A 177 -59.90 17.05 -8.75
N THR A 178 -59.46 16.53 -9.88
CA THR A 178 -60.25 16.44 -11.11
C THR A 178 -60.93 15.09 -11.27
N ASP A 179 -60.26 14.03 -10.79
CA ASP A 179 -60.80 12.67 -10.82
C ASP A 179 -60.20 11.82 -9.70
N VAL A 180 -60.92 10.76 -9.31
CA VAL A 180 -60.46 9.76 -8.33
C VAL A 180 -60.70 8.36 -8.90
N ILE A 181 -59.61 7.69 -9.19
CA ILE A 181 -59.54 6.46 -9.96
C ILE A 181 -59.16 5.30 -9.03
N GLU A 182 -59.82 4.16 -9.24
CA GLU A 182 -59.48 2.91 -8.57
C GLU A 182 -58.36 2.20 -9.34
N VAL A 183 -57.27 1.89 -8.65
CA VAL A 183 -56.12 1.22 -9.23
C VAL A 183 -56.19 -0.27 -8.88
N TYR A 184 -56.16 -1.11 -9.91
CA TYR A 184 -56.22 -2.56 -9.78
C TYR A 184 -54.86 -3.22 -10.04
N GLU A 185 -54.64 -4.40 -9.48
CA GLU A 185 -53.42 -5.18 -9.66
C GLU A 185 -53.19 -5.53 -11.14
N ASP A 186 -51.94 -5.45 -11.61
CA ASP A 186 -51.58 -5.89 -12.96
C ASP A 186 -51.40 -7.43 -12.95
N PRO A 187 -52.21 -8.21 -13.68
CA PRO A 187 -52.06 -9.66 -13.77
C PRO A 187 -50.82 -10.10 -14.57
N SER A 188 -50.10 -9.16 -15.19
CA SER A 188 -48.90 -9.45 -15.96
C SER A 188 -47.81 -10.06 -15.07
N PRO A 189 -47.14 -11.15 -15.50
CA PRO A 189 -46.11 -11.79 -14.71
C PRO A 189 -44.96 -10.79 -14.45
N ALA A 190 -44.57 -10.64 -13.18
CA ALA A 190 -43.43 -9.82 -12.75
C ALA A 190 -42.06 -10.42 -13.15
N GLU A 191 -42.06 -11.43 -14.01
CA GLU A 191 -40.83 -12.06 -14.47
C GLU A 191 -40.08 -11.18 -15.46
N ILE A 192 -38.75 -11.15 -15.32
CA ILE A 192 -37.87 -10.48 -16.27
C ILE A 192 -38.10 -11.10 -17.67
N PRO A 193 -38.38 -10.28 -18.72
CA PRO A 193 -38.53 -10.77 -20.08
C PRO A 193 -37.34 -11.65 -20.49
N LYS A 194 -37.62 -12.79 -21.15
CA LYS A 194 -36.58 -13.76 -21.54
C LYS A 194 -35.44 -13.11 -22.32
N ILE A 195 -35.74 -12.13 -23.18
CA ILE A 195 -34.72 -11.41 -23.95
C ILE A 195 -33.73 -10.65 -23.05
N ILE A 196 -34.20 -9.99 -21.99
CA ILE A 196 -33.35 -9.28 -21.03
C ILE A 196 -32.51 -10.28 -20.25
N LYS A 197 -33.07 -11.43 -19.86
CA LYS A 197 -32.31 -12.53 -19.23
C LYS A 197 -31.15 -13.00 -20.12
N PHE A 198 -31.42 -13.31 -21.39
CA PHE A 198 -30.40 -13.80 -22.32
C PHE A 198 -29.36 -12.73 -22.69
N VAL A 199 -29.77 -11.49 -22.92
CA VAL A 199 -28.85 -10.37 -23.16
C VAL A 199 -27.99 -10.11 -21.93
N GLY A 200 -28.55 -10.15 -20.72
CA GLY A 200 -27.81 -10.00 -19.47
C GLY A 200 -26.78 -11.11 -19.26
N ILE A 201 -27.14 -12.37 -19.54
CA ILE A 201 -26.19 -13.50 -19.51
C ILE A 201 -25.09 -13.29 -20.55
N GLY A 202 -25.44 -12.92 -21.78
CA GLY A 202 -24.46 -12.64 -22.84
C GLY A 202 -23.50 -11.51 -22.44
N ALA A 203 -24.01 -10.41 -21.91
CA ALA A 203 -23.22 -9.30 -21.42
C ALA A 203 -22.30 -9.71 -20.25
N ALA A 204 -22.78 -10.53 -19.32
CA ALA A 204 -21.97 -11.06 -18.23
C ALA A 204 -20.83 -11.97 -18.74
N VAL A 205 -21.11 -12.85 -19.70
CA VAL A 205 -20.09 -13.69 -20.34
C VAL A 205 -19.04 -12.83 -21.06
N VAL A 206 -19.46 -11.79 -21.79
CA VAL A 206 -18.55 -10.85 -22.44
C VAL A 206 -17.72 -10.07 -21.42
N ALA A 207 -18.33 -9.65 -20.31
CA ALA A 207 -17.64 -8.94 -19.23
C ALA A 207 -16.60 -9.81 -18.51
N LEU A 208 -16.70 -11.15 -18.59
CA LEU A 208 -15.68 -12.07 -18.08
C LEU A 208 -14.47 -12.21 -19.03
N ILE A 209 -14.56 -11.78 -20.29
CA ILE A 209 -13.45 -11.89 -21.24
C ILE A 209 -12.21 -11.13 -20.74
N PRO A 210 -12.27 -9.84 -20.36
CA PRO A 210 -11.09 -9.12 -19.87
C PRO A 210 -10.42 -9.77 -18.64
N PRO A 211 -11.13 -10.11 -17.54
CA PRO A 211 -10.48 -10.73 -16.39
C PRO A 211 -9.93 -12.13 -16.70
N ILE A 212 -10.58 -12.92 -17.57
CA ILE A 212 -10.03 -14.21 -18.02
C ILE A 212 -8.75 -14.01 -18.84
N LEU A 213 -8.73 -13.02 -19.74
CA LEU A 213 -7.53 -12.67 -20.50
C LEU A 213 -6.40 -12.20 -19.59
N LEU A 214 -6.69 -11.38 -18.58
CA LEU A 214 -5.72 -10.95 -17.57
C LEU A 214 -5.20 -12.12 -16.73
N TRP A 215 -6.09 -13.02 -16.29
CA TRP A 215 -5.72 -14.21 -15.55
C TRP A 215 -4.82 -15.13 -16.38
N ARG A 216 -5.23 -15.46 -17.61
CA ARG A 216 -4.38 -16.22 -18.55
C ARG A 216 -3.04 -15.54 -18.76
N ALA A 217 -3.02 -14.24 -18.94
CA ALA A 217 -1.80 -13.47 -19.15
C ALA A 217 -0.92 -13.45 -17.90
N TYR A 218 -1.47 -13.50 -16.69
CA TYR A 218 -0.69 -13.61 -15.45
C TYR A 218 0.15 -14.89 -15.40
N TYR A 219 -0.36 -16.01 -15.96
CA TYR A 219 0.33 -17.30 -15.98
C TYR A 219 1.12 -17.60 -17.26
N GLN A 220 1.14 -16.67 -18.22
CA GLN A 220 1.85 -16.83 -19.48
C GLN A 220 2.92 -15.75 -19.67
N THR A 221 4.14 -16.18 -19.96
CA THR A 221 5.21 -15.31 -20.41
C THR A 221 5.11 -15.16 -21.94
N SER A 222 5.13 -13.92 -22.43
CA SER A 222 5.11 -13.60 -23.86
C SER A 222 6.27 -12.67 -24.14
N THR A 223 6.99 -12.93 -25.23
CA THR A 223 8.03 -12.04 -25.77
C THR A 223 7.45 -10.92 -26.63
N VAL A 224 6.17 -11.02 -27.02
CA VAL A 224 5.44 -10.01 -27.76
C VAL A 224 4.52 -9.25 -26.79
N PRO A 225 4.50 -7.90 -26.82
CA PRO A 225 3.63 -7.12 -25.97
C PRO A 225 2.16 -7.50 -26.20
N ARG A 226 1.41 -7.56 -25.11
CA ARG A 226 0.00 -7.96 -25.08
C ARG A 226 -0.84 -6.96 -25.90
N ILE A 227 -2.10 -7.33 -26.19
CA ILE A 227 -3.06 -6.48 -26.91
C ILE A 227 -2.97 -5.05 -26.40
N ASN A 228 -2.42 -4.17 -27.24
CA ASN A 228 -2.22 -2.76 -26.92
C ASN A 228 -3.15 -1.91 -27.80
N PRO A 229 -4.39 -1.67 -27.35
CA PRO A 229 -5.37 -0.90 -28.11
C PRO A 229 -5.05 0.60 -28.12
N ILE A 230 -4.28 1.10 -27.14
CA ILE A 230 -3.94 2.53 -27.00
C ILE A 230 -2.43 2.70 -27.22
N ARG A 231 -2.04 2.76 -28.50
CA ARG A 231 -0.63 2.87 -28.90
C ARG A 231 0.00 4.23 -28.64
N ASP A 232 -0.80 5.29 -28.59
CA ASP A 232 -0.35 6.69 -28.50
C ASP A 232 0.42 7.01 -27.20
N MET A 233 0.06 6.34 -26.10
CA MET A 233 0.71 6.51 -24.79
C MET A 233 1.81 5.48 -24.50
N ASP A 234 1.81 4.34 -25.20
CA ASP A 234 2.80 3.28 -25.00
C ASP A 234 4.01 3.45 -25.92
N ILE A 235 3.77 3.87 -27.16
CA ILE A 235 4.80 4.15 -28.17
C ILE A 235 5.16 5.63 -28.09
N GLN A 236 5.74 6.02 -26.97
CA GLN A 236 6.39 7.31 -26.83
C GLN A 236 7.89 7.12 -27.01
N LEU A 237 8.54 8.12 -27.62
CA LEU A 237 10.00 8.23 -27.57
C LEU A 237 10.40 8.49 -26.12
N ARG A 238 10.54 7.42 -25.34
CA ARG A 238 11.01 7.42 -23.96
C ARG A 238 12.22 6.50 -23.84
N GLY A 239 13.18 6.90 -23.02
CA GLY A 239 14.23 5.98 -22.60
C GLY A 239 13.68 5.03 -21.55
N ASP A 240 13.83 3.73 -21.75
CA ASP A 240 13.45 2.74 -20.76
C ASP A 240 14.33 2.88 -19.51
N THR A 241 13.82 2.52 -18.34
CA THR A 241 14.61 2.50 -17.11
C THR A 241 15.81 1.56 -17.27
N GLN A 242 16.95 1.91 -16.68
CA GLN A 242 18.19 1.12 -16.77
C GLN A 242 18.74 0.92 -18.20
N THR A 243 18.38 1.79 -19.16
CA THR A 243 18.94 1.76 -20.52
C THR A 243 19.92 2.90 -20.77
N ILE A 244 20.65 2.80 -21.88
CA ILE A 244 21.65 3.80 -22.27
C ILE A 244 20.94 4.96 -22.97
N SER A 245 21.21 6.19 -22.51
CA SER A 245 20.70 7.41 -23.12
C SER A 245 21.82 8.16 -23.83
N PRO A 246 21.66 8.51 -25.13
CA PRO A 246 22.58 9.41 -25.81
C PRO A 246 22.40 10.88 -25.39
N VAL A 247 21.34 11.20 -24.63
CA VAL A 247 20.98 12.57 -24.25
C VAL A 247 21.75 13.04 -23.01
N PHE A 248 22.06 12.14 -22.08
CA PHE A 248 22.74 12.48 -20.83
C PHE A 248 24.23 12.13 -20.90
N ALA A 249 25.07 12.99 -20.34
CA ALA A 249 26.52 12.84 -20.39
C ALA A 249 27.04 11.57 -19.69
N ASP A 250 26.30 11.04 -18.71
CA ASP A 250 26.60 9.79 -18.01
C ASP A 250 26.09 8.55 -18.76
N GLY A 251 25.46 8.74 -19.92
CA GLY A 251 24.92 7.67 -20.74
C GLY A 251 23.72 6.96 -20.11
N ARG A 252 23.13 7.44 -19.01
CA ARG A 252 22.07 6.73 -18.28
C ARG A 252 20.72 7.39 -18.54
N THR A 253 19.68 6.62 -18.89
CA THR A 253 18.30 7.13 -18.93
C THR A 253 17.76 7.46 -17.54
N MET A 254 18.18 6.69 -16.54
CA MET A 254 17.82 6.92 -15.14
C MET A 254 18.94 7.65 -14.41
N ARG A 255 18.59 8.70 -13.67
CA ARG A 255 19.56 9.31 -12.76
C ARG A 255 19.75 8.43 -11.53
N PRO A 256 20.97 7.96 -11.26
CA PRO A 256 21.24 7.26 -10.01
C PRO A 256 21.02 8.21 -8.84
N ARG A 257 20.84 7.64 -7.65
CA ARG A 257 20.91 8.44 -6.43
C ARG A 257 22.25 9.16 -6.40
N ILE A 258 22.23 10.49 -6.21
CA ILE A 258 23.47 11.26 -6.10
C ILE A 258 24.15 10.84 -4.79
N PRO A 259 25.38 10.30 -4.82
CA PRO A 259 26.08 9.90 -3.62
C PRO A 259 26.14 11.05 -2.59
N GLY A 260 25.91 10.74 -1.32
CA GLY A 260 25.89 11.74 -0.24
C GLY A 260 24.60 12.57 -0.14
N THR A 261 23.62 12.38 -1.02
CA THR A 261 22.32 13.07 -0.91
C THR A 261 21.29 12.24 -0.17
N VAL A 262 20.64 12.89 0.80
CA VAL A 262 19.48 12.36 1.56
C VAL A 262 18.25 13.20 1.22
N ALA A 263 17.08 12.56 1.17
CA ALA A 263 15.84 13.28 0.94
C ALA A 263 15.63 14.32 2.05
N ARG A 264 15.04 15.47 1.71
CA ARG A 264 14.75 16.52 2.68
C ARG A 264 13.78 15.96 3.74
N GLY A 265 14.24 15.84 4.99
CA GLY A 265 13.50 15.22 6.09
C GLY A 265 14.10 13.90 6.59
N GLU A 266 15.04 13.30 5.85
CA GLU A 266 15.74 12.06 6.21
C GLU A 266 17.22 12.31 6.57
N TRP A 267 17.57 13.52 7.02
CA TRP A 267 18.94 13.84 7.38
C TRP A 267 19.29 13.18 8.73
N ILE A 268 20.25 12.26 8.69
CA ILE A 268 20.85 11.64 9.87
C ILE A 268 22.28 12.14 9.98
N ASP A 269 22.70 12.53 11.19
CA ASP A 269 24.07 12.98 11.45
C ASP A 269 25.08 11.89 11.02
N PRO A 270 26.03 12.19 10.11
CA PRO A 270 27.07 11.23 9.70
C PRO A 270 27.86 10.64 10.87
N ILE A 271 28.03 11.40 11.96
CA ILE A 271 28.69 10.93 13.19
C ILE A 271 27.90 9.77 13.80
N MET A 272 26.56 9.86 13.79
CA MET A 272 25.67 8.82 14.31
C MET A 272 25.72 7.53 13.48
N LEU A 273 26.01 7.62 12.18
CA LEU A 273 26.06 6.45 11.29
C LEU A 273 27.43 5.79 11.20
N THR A 274 28.50 6.56 11.34
CA THR A 274 29.87 6.09 11.07
C THR A 274 30.72 5.93 12.32
N GLY A 275 30.43 6.68 13.40
CA GLY A 275 31.31 6.77 14.56
C GLY A 275 32.63 7.49 14.28
N ILE A 276 32.74 8.22 13.16
CA ILE A 276 33.91 8.98 12.76
C ILE A 276 33.57 10.47 12.78
N VAL A 277 34.43 11.28 13.40
CA VAL A 277 34.34 12.73 13.38
C VAL A 277 34.83 13.22 12.01
N PRO A 278 34.01 13.95 11.22
CA PRO A 278 34.45 14.50 9.95
C PRO A 278 35.59 15.51 10.18
N ASP A 279 36.70 15.38 9.46
CA ASP A 279 37.70 16.44 9.42
C ASP A 279 37.06 17.69 8.79
N ALA A 280 37.37 18.88 9.30
CA ALA A 280 36.69 20.15 9.00
C ALA A 280 36.72 20.63 7.52
N GLY A 281 37.13 19.79 6.57
CA GLY A 281 37.03 20.00 5.13
C GLY A 281 36.76 18.74 4.30
N LYS A 282 36.56 17.58 4.93
CA LYS A 282 36.23 16.32 4.24
C LYS A 282 34.99 15.74 4.92
N GLN A 283 33.84 15.93 4.29
CA GLN A 283 32.70 15.06 4.59
C GLN A 283 33.18 13.61 4.46
N ASN A 284 32.74 12.70 5.35
CA ASN A 284 33.07 11.28 5.28
C ASN A 284 32.37 10.63 4.06
N VAL A 285 32.76 11.05 2.85
CA VAL A 285 32.32 10.50 1.55
C VAL A 285 33.08 9.23 1.17
N ALA A 286 34.15 8.88 1.90
CA ALA A 286 35.00 7.73 1.57
C ALA A 286 34.29 6.37 1.72
N PHE A 287 33.23 6.27 2.53
CA PHE A 287 32.49 5.02 2.75
C PHE A 287 31.36 4.75 1.74
N LEU A 288 31.17 5.63 0.74
CA LEU A 288 30.12 5.52 -0.27
C LEU A 288 30.65 5.56 -1.71
N GLN A 289 31.97 5.44 -1.88
CA GLN A 289 32.60 5.30 -3.19
C GLN A 289 32.86 3.82 -3.45
N ASP A 290 31.83 3.12 -3.89
CA ASP A 290 32.09 2.02 -4.81
C ASP A 290 32.18 2.63 -6.22
N ASP A 291 33.24 2.21 -6.91
CA ASP A 291 33.71 2.54 -8.25
C ASP A 291 34.46 3.90 -8.39
N GLU A 292 35.78 3.79 -8.53
CA GLU A 292 36.63 4.82 -9.14
C GLU A 292 35.93 5.34 -10.41
N ALA A 293 35.72 6.65 -10.48
CA ALA A 293 35.40 7.29 -11.75
C ALA A 293 36.49 6.89 -12.78
N PRO A 294 36.12 6.49 -14.01
CA PRO A 294 37.11 6.15 -15.01
C PRO A 294 38.04 7.36 -15.19
N LYS A 295 39.35 7.14 -15.08
CA LYS A 295 40.33 8.18 -15.35
C LYS A 295 40.15 8.65 -16.79
N GLU A 296 40.06 9.97 -16.99
CA GLU A 296 40.06 10.58 -18.33
C GLU A 296 41.32 10.10 -19.09
N GLY A 297 41.11 9.20 -20.04
CA GLY A 297 42.19 8.58 -20.81
C GLY A 297 41.78 7.30 -21.54
N ASP A 298 40.87 6.52 -20.95
CA ASP A 298 40.43 5.23 -21.54
C ASP A 298 39.13 5.38 -22.35
N GLN A 299 39.11 6.28 -23.33
CA GLN A 299 38.10 6.29 -24.38
C GLN A 299 38.75 5.90 -25.71
N LYS A 300 38.72 4.60 -26.02
CA LYS A 300 38.89 4.17 -27.42
C LYS A 300 37.55 4.43 -28.13
N PRO A 301 37.51 5.20 -29.23
CA PRO A 301 36.26 5.40 -29.95
C PRO A 301 35.77 4.05 -30.47
N ALA A 302 34.52 3.69 -30.13
CA ALA A 302 33.83 2.62 -30.82
C ALA A 302 33.75 3.01 -32.30
N ALA A 303 34.25 2.14 -33.17
CA ALA A 303 34.16 2.33 -34.61
C ALA A 303 32.68 2.44 -35.01
N GLU A 304 32.36 3.38 -35.90
CA GLU A 304 31.05 3.50 -36.53
C GLU A 304 30.69 2.19 -37.24
N GLU A 305 29.83 1.38 -36.63
CA GLU A 305 29.11 0.34 -37.34
C GLU A 305 27.87 0.94 -37.98
N LYS A 306 27.84 0.97 -39.31
CA LYS A 306 26.68 1.39 -40.10
C LYS A 306 25.50 0.44 -39.85
N PRO A 307 24.25 0.91 -39.88
CA PRO A 307 23.09 0.05 -39.67
C PRO A 307 22.96 -0.93 -40.84
N ALA A 308 22.88 -2.22 -40.54
CA ALA A 308 22.58 -3.24 -41.54
C ALA A 308 21.13 -3.11 -42.02
N GLU A 309 20.95 -2.93 -43.33
CA GLU A 309 19.69 -3.13 -44.04
C GLU A 309 19.25 -4.60 -43.93
N GLU A 310 18.08 -4.85 -43.36
CA GLU A 310 17.50 -6.19 -43.26
C GLU A 310 16.54 -6.42 -44.45
N LYS A 311 16.95 -7.28 -45.40
CA LYS A 311 16.07 -7.88 -46.41
C LYS A 311 15.49 -9.20 -45.85
N PRO A 312 14.24 -9.55 -46.21
CA PRO A 312 13.58 -10.73 -45.68
C PRO A 312 14.08 -11.98 -46.42
N GLU A 313 14.48 -13.00 -45.67
CA GLU A 313 14.89 -14.29 -46.25
C GLU A 313 13.95 -15.43 -45.83
N ALA A 314 13.69 -16.29 -46.81
CA ALA A 314 12.64 -17.29 -46.82
C ALA A 314 13.12 -18.67 -46.34
N ASP A 315 12.17 -19.40 -45.76
CA ASP A 315 12.02 -20.84 -45.49
C ASP A 315 13.12 -21.88 -45.85
N LYS A 316 13.46 -22.70 -44.81
CA LYS A 316 13.81 -24.15 -44.75
C LYS A 316 15.26 -24.63 -44.99
N PRO A 317 15.64 -25.86 -44.52
CA PRO A 317 15.23 -26.65 -43.34
C PRO A 317 16.42 -27.27 -42.53
N MET A 318 16.08 -27.99 -41.45
CA MET A 318 16.92 -28.73 -40.49
C MET A 318 17.82 -29.86 -41.08
N ALA A 319 19.01 -30.02 -40.48
CA ALA A 319 19.82 -31.25 -40.21
C ALA A 319 21.27 -30.78 -39.89
N GLU A 320 22.13 -31.34 -39.03
CA GLU A 320 22.21 -32.59 -38.28
C GLU A 320 23.37 -32.46 -37.24
N ASP A 321 23.34 -33.32 -36.22
CA ASP A 321 24.31 -33.50 -35.11
C ASP A 321 25.78 -33.72 -35.51
N LYS A 322 26.72 -33.24 -34.67
CA LYS A 322 27.86 -34.00 -34.09
C LYS A 322 28.75 -33.14 -33.15
N PRO A 323 29.53 -33.76 -32.22
CA PRO A 323 29.59 -33.34 -30.83
C PRO A 323 30.92 -32.71 -30.38
N ALA A 324 30.87 -32.16 -29.17
CA ALA A 324 31.92 -31.46 -28.45
C ALA A 324 33.19 -32.27 -28.17
N GLU A 325 34.35 -31.65 -28.43
CA GLU A 325 35.66 -32.12 -27.98
C GLU A 325 36.08 -31.45 -26.66
N ALA A 326 36.69 -32.27 -25.81
CA ALA A 326 37.09 -31.99 -24.45
C ALA A 326 38.38 -31.15 -24.34
N LYS A 327 38.45 -30.33 -23.29
CA LYS A 327 39.69 -29.67 -22.83
C LYS A 327 40.55 -30.66 -22.04
N PRO A 328 41.87 -30.73 -22.24
CA PRO A 328 42.76 -31.45 -21.34
C PRO A 328 43.13 -30.62 -20.10
N ALA A 329 43.38 -31.36 -19.03
CA ALA A 329 43.67 -30.90 -17.68
C ALA A 329 45.19 -30.78 -17.40
N ASP A 330 45.44 -30.06 -16.31
CA ASP A 330 46.55 -30.15 -15.35
C ASP A 330 47.96 -29.68 -15.73
N GLU A 331 48.43 -28.69 -14.96
CA GLU A 331 49.76 -28.76 -14.35
C GLU A 331 49.78 -28.08 -12.96
N LYS A 332 50.05 -28.88 -11.91
CA LYS A 332 50.40 -28.44 -10.55
C LYS A 332 51.90 -28.10 -10.48
N PRO A 333 52.32 -27.27 -9.52
CA PRO A 333 53.61 -27.48 -8.87
C PRO A 333 53.50 -27.72 -7.36
N ALA A 334 54.09 -28.87 -6.99
CA ALA A 334 54.89 -29.24 -5.82
C ALA A 334 54.68 -28.59 -4.43
N GLU A 335 54.56 -29.49 -3.46
CA GLU A 335 54.60 -29.30 -2.01
C GLU A 335 55.99 -28.87 -1.49
N GLY A 336 56.01 -27.91 -0.57
CA GLY A 336 57.15 -27.61 0.31
C GLY A 336 56.71 -27.62 1.78
N LYS A 337 57.42 -28.38 2.63
CA LYS A 337 57.19 -28.53 4.08
C LYS A 337 57.58 -27.25 4.88
N PRO A 338 57.09 -27.10 6.12
CA PRO A 338 56.85 -25.79 6.75
C PRO A 338 58.09 -25.21 7.44
N ALA A 339 58.28 -23.89 7.30
CA ALA A 339 59.25 -23.11 8.06
C ALA A 339 58.57 -22.44 9.27
N GLU A 340 59.17 -22.65 10.44
CA GLU A 340 58.89 -21.97 11.71
C GLU A 340 58.91 -20.43 11.59
N GLY A 341 57.97 -19.79 12.29
CA GLY A 341 58.15 -18.48 12.92
C GLY A 341 58.67 -17.33 12.05
N ALA A 342 57.81 -16.76 11.21
CA ALA A 342 58.00 -15.40 10.71
C ALA A 342 56.68 -14.63 10.83
N ALA A 343 56.68 -13.57 11.64
CA ALA A 343 55.60 -12.59 11.69
C ALA A 343 55.38 -12.01 10.28
N PRO A 344 54.13 -11.86 9.80
CA PRO A 344 53.89 -11.22 8.51
C PRO A 344 54.39 -9.78 8.57
N ALA A 345 55.16 -9.39 7.54
CA ALA A 345 55.67 -8.05 7.35
C ALA A 345 54.54 -7.02 7.44
N ALA A 346 54.78 -5.96 8.22
CA ALA A 346 53.85 -4.86 8.42
C ALA A 346 53.45 -4.25 7.07
N GLN A 347 52.14 -4.26 6.79
CA GLN A 347 51.58 -3.40 5.75
C GLN A 347 51.73 -1.93 6.17
N PRO A 348 51.83 -0.98 5.24
CA PRO A 348 51.83 0.44 5.59
C PRO A 348 50.57 0.74 6.39
N GLU A 349 50.70 1.22 7.63
CA GLU A 349 49.56 1.63 8.45
C GLU A 349 48.84 2.79 7.75
N GLU A 350 47.64 2.53 7.24
CA GLU A 350 46.71 3.62 6.92
C GLU A 350 46.45 4.42 8.20
N PRO A 351 46.40 5.76 8.14
CA PRO A 351 46.14 6.57 9.32
C PRO A 351 44.79 6.17 9.93
N GLU A 352 44.78 5.81 11.22
CA GLU A 352 43.53 5.43 11.90
C GLU A 352 42.48 6.55 11.76
N PRO A 353 41.22 6.23 11.42
CA PRO A 353 40.17 7.23 11.32
C PRO A 353 40.01 8.03 12.61
N ASN A 354 39.57 9.29 12.50
CA ASN A 354 39.28 10.14 13.64
C ASN A 354 38.00 9.68 14.36
N TRP A 355 38.13 8.64 15.20
CA TRP A 355 37.00 8.04 15.89
C TRP A 355 36.38 9.00 16.91
N VAL A 356 35.05 8.95 16.99
CA VAL A 356 34.29 9.59 18.06
C VAL A 356 34.76 9.04 19.40
N LYS A 357 35.21 9.94 20.29
CA LYS A 357 35.76 9.53 21.60
C LYS A 357 34.67 9.06 22.56
N ILE A 358 33.55 9.79 22.61
CA ILE A 358 32.43 9.56 23.52
C ILE A 358 31.17 9.45 22.68
N ALA A 359 30.34 8.44 22.96
CA ALA A 359 29.09 8.21 22.26
C ALA A 359 28.26 9.52 22.13
N PRO A 360 27.81 9.89 20.93
CA PRO A 360 27.11 11.14 20.64
C PRO A 360 25.62 11.06 21.04
N ILE A 361 25.30 10.35 22.12
CA ILE A 361 23.94 10.16 22.63
C ILE A 361 23.89 10.52 24.11
N THR A 362 22.74 11.02 24.56
CA THR A 362 22.53 11.28 25.98
C THR A 362 22.42 9.95 26.74
N VAL A 363 23.35 9.72 27.66
CA VAL A 363 23.33 8.55 28.54
C VAL A 363 22.32 8.79 29.65
N THR A 364 21.14 8.19 29.53
CA THR A 364 20.14 8.14 30.60
C THR A 364 19.93 6.70 31.05
N ARG A 365 19.19 6.49 32.14
CA ARG A 365 18.79 5.15 32.57
C ARG A 365 18.04 4.39 31.47
N ALA A 366 17.16 5.07 30.73
CA ALA A 366 16.45 4.47 29.61
C ALA A 366 17.41 4.07 28.47
N THR A 367 18.40 4.91 28.16
CA THR A 367 19.45 4.58 27.17
C THR A 367 20.25 3.35 27.59
N LEU A 368 20.65 3.26 28.87
CA LEU A 368 21.40 2.12 29.39
C LEU A 368 20.56 0.83 29.42
N GLU A 369 19.29 0.90 29.81
CA GLU A 369 18.39 -0.25 29.80
C GLU A 369 18.13 -0.75 28.37
N ARG A 370 17.99 0.18 27.41
CA ARG A 370 17.91 -0.13 25.98
C ARG A 370 19.19 -0.80 25.48
N GLY A 371 20.35 -0.24 25.82
CA GLY A 371 21.66 -0.80 25.51
C GLY A 371 21.83 -2.22 26.06
N ARG A 372 21.47 -2.43 27.33
CA ARG A 372 21.46 -3.76 27.98
C ARG A 372 20.58 -4.74 27.24
N ASN A 373 19.35 -4.35 26.91
CA ASN A 373 18.42 -5.23 26.19
C ASN A 373 19.01 -5.67 24.84
N ARG A 374 19.54 -4.73 24.06
CA ARG A 374 20.13 -5.01 22.75
C ARG A 374 21.42 -5.83 22.86
N TYR A 375 22.28 -5.53 23.83
CA TYR A 375 23.47 -6.32 24.13
C TYR A 375 23.10 -7.76 24.50
N ASN A 376 22.10 -7.96 25.36
CA ASN A 376 21.65 -9.29 25.76
C ASN A 376 21.14 -10.11 24.57
N ILE A 377 20.45 -9.48 23.62
CA ILE A 377 19.93 -10.14 22.42
C ILE A 377 21.06 -10.50 21.44
N TYR A 378 21.94 -9.55 21.12
CA TYR A 378 22.85 -9.68 19.98
C TYR A 378 24.28 -10.04 20.37
N CYS A 379 24.75 -9.58 21.52
CA CYS A 379 26.18 -9.63 21.89
C CYS A 379 26.48 -10.68 22.96
N SER A 380 25.59 -10.86 23.94
CA SER A 380 25.83 -11.75 25.10
C SER A 380 26.00 -13.22 24.73
N VAL A 381 25.43 -13.64 23.60
CA VAL A 381 25.54 -15.00 23.07
C VAL A 381 27.00 -15.36 22.77
N CYS A 382 27.84 -14.38 22.41
CA CYS A 382 29.27 -14.56 22.19
C CYS A 382 30.12 -13.99 23.35
N HIS A 383 29.81 -12.79 23.81
CA HIS A 383 30.62 -12.09 24.82
C HIS A 383 30.22 -12.38 26.28
N GLY A 384 29.15 -13.14 26.52
CA GLY A 384 28.61 -13.38 27.86
C GLY A 384 27.81 -12.20 28.41
N LEU A 385 26.99 -12.43 29.43
CA LEU A 385 26.19 -11.38 30.06
C LEU A 385 27.06 -10.32 30.75
N ALA A 386 28.21 -10.73 31.29
CA ALA A 386 29.17 -9.84 31.94
C ALA A 386 30.22 -9.27 30.96
N GLY A 387 30.28 -9.73 29.71
CA GLY A 387 31.29 -9.27 28.74
C GLY A 387 32.64 -10.00 28.81
N ASP A 388 32.71 -11.18 29.44
CA ASP A 388 33.95 -11.93 29.65
C ASP A 388 34.45 -12.72 28.45
N GLY A 389 33.68 -12.79 27.37
CA GLY A 389 33.99 -13.64 26.20
C GLY A 389 33.56 -15.10 26.38
N ASP A 390 32.74 -15.38 27.39
CA ASP A 390 32.31 -16.71 27.82
C ASP A 390 30.86 -17.05 27.42
N GLY A 391 30.34 -16.40 26.38
CA GLY A 391 28.97 -16.63 25.90
C GLY A 391 28.74 -18.07 25.42
N LEU A 392 27.48 -18.48 25.30
CA LEU A 392 27.08 -19.84 24.91
C LEU A 392 27.74 -20.32 23.62
N VAL A 393 27.95 -19.44 22.64
CA VAL A 393 28.64 -19.80 21.39
C VAL A 393 30.12 -20.08 21.64
N ALA A 394 30.78 -19.30 22.51
CA ALA A 394 32.17 -19.54 22.88
C ALA A 394 32.33 -20.87 23.63
N GLN A 395 31.44 -21.15 24.60
CA GLN A 395 31.45 -22.41 25.34
C GLN A 395 31.22 -23.61 24.42
N ARG A 396 30.26 -23.50 23.48
CA ARG A 396 29.96 -24.57 22.52
C ARG A 396 31.11 -24.80 21.54
N ALA A 397 31.75 -23.74 21.06
CA ALA A 397 32.88 -23.86 20.14
C ALA A 397 34.10 -24.53 20.81
N LEU A 398 34.35 -24.23 22.09
CA LEU A 398 35.37 -24.90 22.90
C LEU A 398 35.04 -26.39 23.11
N GLN A 399 33.79 -26.72 23.44
CA GLN A 399 33.35 -28.11 23.61
C GLN A 399 33.51 -28.95 22.32
N LEU A 400 33.32 -28.32 21.16
CA LEU A 400 33.43 -28.97 19.85
C LEU A 400 34.85 -28.94 19.27
N GLU A 401 35.84 -28.42 19.99
CA GLU A 401 37.25 -28.31 19.57
C GLU A 401 37.39 -27.71 18.15
N GLN A 402 36.63 -26.66 17.86
CA GLN A 402 36.55 -26.08 16.52
C GLN A 402 37.91 -25.49 16.08
N PRO A 403 38.55 -26.03 15.01
CA PRO A 403 39.94 -25.72 14.68
C PRO A 403 40.15 -24.29 14.15
N THR A 404 39.08 -23.64 13.67
CA THR A 404 39.13 -22.27 13.12
C THR A 404 38.47 -21.23 14.02
N TRP A 405 38.15 -21.60 15.27
CA TRP A 405 37.48 -20.71 16.21
C TRP A 405 38.43 -19.64 16.75
N ILE A 406 37.98 -18.39 16.76
CA ILE A 406 38.67 -17.27 17.42
C ILE A 406 37.79 -16.86 18.60
N PRO A 407 38.26 -16.97 19.85
CA PRO A 407 37.46 -16.62 21.00
C PRO A 407 37.06 -15.14 20.98
N PRO A 408 35.81 -14.80 21.36
CA PRO A 408 35.38 -13.43 21.54
C PRO A 408 36.27 -12.74 22.57
N THR A 409 36.69 -11.50 22.27
CA THR A 409 37.54 -10.74 23.19
C THR A 409 36.78 -10.44 24.50
N ASN A 410 37.47 -10.56 25.63
CA ASN A 410 36.98 -10.06 26.91
C ASN A 410 36.91 -8.52 26.87
N LEU A 411 35.72 -7.98 27.11
CA LEU A 411 35.42 -6.56 26.98
C LEU A 411 36.07 -5.69 28.07
N HIS A 412 36.67 -6.30 29.10
CA HIS A 412 37.32 -5.63 30.23
C HIS A 412 38.84 -5.50 30.09
N THR A 413 39.38 -5.82 28.92
CA THR A 413 40.83 -5.68 28.66
C THR A 413 41.23 -4.20 28.57
N ASP A 414 42.44 -3.86 29.06
CA ASP A 414 43.00 -2.51 28.97
C ASP A 414 43.01 -1.94 27.54
N TYR A 415 43.21 -2.82 26.56
CA TYR A 415 43.11 -2.49 25.14
C TYR A 415 41.73 -1.94 24.78
N LEU A 416 40.63 -2.58 25.20
CA LEU A 416 39.27 -2.14 24.89
C LEU A 416 38.77 -1.00 25.80
N LEU A 417 39.31 -0.89 27.01
CA LEU A 417 39.03 0.23 27.91
C LEU A 417 39.48 1.56 27.29
N THR A 418 40.63 1.56 26.60
CA THR A 418 41.24 2.75 26.02
C THR A 418 40.79 3.08 24.60
N GLN A 419 40.05 2.19 23.92
CA GLN A 419 39.54 2.47 22.58
C GLN A 419 38.52 3.62 22.59
N PRO A 420 38.42 4.45 21.54
CA PRO A 420 37.30 5.38 21.36
C PRO A 420 35.95 4.68 21.16
N ASP A 421 34.86 5.28 21.62
CA ASP A 421 33.49 4.74 21.46
C ASP A 421 33.12 4.51 19.99
N GLY A 422 33.58 5.36 19.09
CA GLY A 422 33.38 5.22 17.65
C GLY A 422 34.00 3.96 17.06
N LYS A 423 35.12 3.50 17.61
CA LYS A 423 35.78 2.26 17.17
C LYS A 423 35.01 1.01 17.61
N LEU A 424 34.43 1.06 18.82
CA LEU A 424 33.51 0.03 19.31
C LEU A 424 32.24 -0.02 18.46
N TYR A 425 31.64 1.15 18.18
CA TYR A 425 30.50 1.29 17.28
C TYR A 425 30.78 0.71 15.89
N ASN A 426 31.94 1.04 15.32
CA ASN A 426 32.35 0.54 14.01
C ASN A 426 32.51 -0.99 14.00
N THR A 427 33.08 -1.55 15.07
CA THR A 427 33.21 -3.00 15.25
C THR A 427 31.85 -3.70 15.32
N ILE A 428 30.88 -3.11 16.01
CA ILE A 428 29.50 -3.64 16.03
C ILE A 428 28.86 -3.56 14.65
N THR A 429 29.13 -2.47 13.91
CA THR A 429 28.52 -2.22 12.60
C THR A 429 29.06 -3.15 11.53
N HIS A 430 30.38 -3.25 11.39
CA HIS A 430 31.05 -3.94 10.30
C HIS A 430 31.63 -5.32 10.69
N GLY A 431 31.71 -5.62 11.98
CA GLY A 431 32.34 -6.83 12.49
C GLY A 431 33.87 -6.72 12.53
N ILE A 432 34.50 -7.75 13.07
CA ILE A 432 35.96 -7.89 13.10
C ILE A 432 36.36 -9.36 13.17
N ARG A 433 37.30 -9.78 12.31
CA ARG A 433 37.75 -11.18 12.23
C ARG A 433 36.57 -12.14 11.98
N LYS A 434 36.21 -12.96 12.97
CA LYS A 434 35.07 -13.91 12.91
C LYS A 434 33.79 -13.35 13.52
N MET A 435 33.82 -12.15 14.11
CA MET A 435 32.63 -11.45 14.56
C MET A 435 31.91 -10.85 13.36
N LYS A 436 30.65 -11.23 13.18
CA LYS A 436 29.76 -10.69 12.13
C LYS A 436 29.47 -9.21 12.40
N GLY A 437 29.35 -8.41 11.35
CA GLY A 437 28.76 -7.08 11.43
C GLY A 437 27.24 -7.13 11.66
N TYR A 438 26.75 -6.26 12.52
CA TYR A 438 25.33 -6.13 12.87
C TYR A 438 24.69 -4.86 12.31
N GLY A 439 25.35 -4.17 11.37
CA GLY A 439 24.88 -2.93 10.76
C GLY A 439 23.45 -3.01 10.21
N ASP A 440 23.11 -4.13 9.58
CA ASP A 440 21.80 -4.37 8.97
C ASP A 440 20.71 -4.78 9.99
N GLN A 441 21.13 -5.24 11.17
CA GLN A 441 20.23 -5.84 12.17
C GLN A 441 19.94 -4.92 13.36
N ILE A 442 20.86 -4.01 13.68
CA ILE A 442 20.77 -3.13 14.85
C ILE A 442 20.81 -1.69 14.36
N PRO A 443 19.77 -0.87 14.56
CA PRO A 443 19.78 0.54 14.18
C PRO A 443 20.93 1.32 14.83
N ALA A 444 21.37 2.41 14.19
CA ALA A 444 22.49 3.23 14.66
C ALA A 444 22.35 3.69 16.13
N GLU A 445 21.17 4.17 16.52
CA GLU A 445 20.90 4.57 17.91
C GLU A 445 21.06 3.41 18.90
N ASP A 446 20.58 2.22 18.53
CA ASP A 446 20.70 1.02 19.37
C ASP A 446 22.16 0.54 19.44
N ARG A 447 22.96 0.69 18.38
CA ARG A 447 24.40 0.39 18.40
C ARG A 447 25.14 1.34 19.36
N TRP A 448 24.82 2.64 19.35
CA TRP A 448 25.38 3.57 20.34
C TRP A 448 24.93 3.25 21.76
N ALA A 449 23.66 2.87 21.97
CA ALA A 449 23.18 2.43 23.27
C ALA A 449 23.94 1.19 23.77
N ILE A 450 24.24 0.22 22.89
CA ILE A 450 25.09 -0.93 23.22
C ILE A 450 26.48 -0.45 23.65
N VAL A 451 27.11 0.47 22.92
CA VAL A 451 28.43 1.01 23.30
C VAL A 451 28.40 1.61 24.70
N THR A 452 27.39 2.43 25.02
CA THR A 452 27.24 3.00 26.37
C THR A 452 27.04 1.93 27.45
N TYR A 453 26.33 0.84 27.13
CA TYR A 453 26.17 -0.29 28.05
C TYR A 453 27.46 -1.09 28.22
N VAL A 454 28.27 -1.27 27.17
CA VAL A 454 29.60 -1.87 27.27
C VAL A 454 30.50 -1.03 28.18
N ARG A 455 30.43 0.30 28.10
CA ARG A 455 31.12 1.19 29.06
C ARG A 455 30.63 1.03 30.49
N ALA A 456 29.32 0.86 30.67
CA ALA A 456 28.76 0.57 31.99
C ALA A 456 29.27 -0.78 32.54
N LEU A 457 29.35 -1.83 31.71
CA LEU A 457 29.94 -3.12 32.09
C LEU A 457 31.42 -2.96 32.49
N GLN A 458 32.21 -2.25 31.70
CA GLN A 458 33.62 -1.97 32.02
C GLN A 458 33.77 -1.24 33.37
N LYS A 459 32.91 -0.24 33.61
CA LYS A 459 32.88 0.51 34.88
C LYS A 459 32.52 -0.35 36.09
N THR A 460 31.85 -1.50 35.95
CA THR A 460 31.62 -2.39 37.11
C THR A 460 32.90 -3.03 37.63
N ARG A 461 34.00 -3.03 36.85
CA ARG A 461 35.31 -3.59 37.27
C ARG A 461 36.37 -2.53 37.55
N THR A 462 36.27 -1.38 36.89
CA THR A 462 37.27 -0.32 36.98
C THR A 462 36.79 0.91 37.76
N GLY A 463 35.52 0.97 38.14
CA GLY A 463 34.95 2.10 38.86
C GLY A 463 35.57 2.25 40.26
N THR A 464 35.90 3.48 40.65
CA THR A 464 36.33 3.79 42.02
C THR A 464 35.16 4.36 42.82
N PRO A 465 35.17 4.23 44.16
CA PRO A 465 34.12 4.81 45.01
C PRO A 465 33.95 6.33 44.86
N GLU A 466 34.97 7.03 44.36
CA GLU A 466 34.96 8.48 44.14
C GLU A 466 34.12 8.89 42.92
N GLU A 467 33.84 7.95 42.01
CA GLU A 467 33.02 8.17 40.81
C GLU A 467 31.52 8.03 41.09
N ILE A 468 31.15 7.52 42.27
CA ILE A 468 29.75 7.35 42.68
C ILE A 468 29.26 8.67 43.31
N PRO A 469 28.16 9.27 42.82
CA PRO A 469 27.59 10.46 43.44
C PRO A 469 27.35 10.25 44.94
N ALA A 470 27.69 11.24 45.76
CA ALA A 470 27.62 11.14 47.23
C ALA A 470 26.23 10.73 47.78
N VAL A 471 25.17 11.01 47.02
CA VAL A 471 23.79 10.61 47.34
C VAL A 471 23.58 9.10 47.17
N GLU A 472 24.15 8.49 46.13
CA GLU A 472 24.05 7.06 45.85
C GLU A 472 24.99 6.23 46.74
N MET A 473 26.17 6.76 47.09
CA MET A 473 27.08 6.13 48.08
C MET A 473 26.39 5.87 49.41
N LYS A 474 25.64 6.87 49.90
CA LYS A 474 24.89 6.75 51.16
C LYS A 474 23.79 5.68 51.09
N GLU A 475 23.22 5.46 49.92
CA GLU A 475 22.20 4.43 49.69
C GLU A 475 22.80 3.02 49.59
N LEU A 476 24.01 2.89 49.03
CA LEU A 476 24.78 1.64 48.98
C LEU A 476 25.30 1.24 50.36
N GLU A 477 25.81 2.19 51.14
CA GLU A 477 26.21 1.97 52.54
C GLU A 477 25.06 1.47 53.41
N ILE A 478 23.83 1.98 53.18
CA ILE A 478 22.62 1.51 53.88
C ILE A 478 22.21 0.10 53.45
N LYS A 479 22.48 -0.29 52.19
CA LYS A 479 22.14 -1.61 51.62
C LYS A 479 23.22 -2.67 51.86
N GLY A 480 24.39 -2.30 52.39
CA GLY A 480 25.50 -3.21 52.69
C GLY A 480 26.12 -3.85 51.44
N GLN A 481 26.09 -3.14 50.31
CA GLN A 481 26.61 -3.59 49.01
C GLN A 481 27.86 -2.83 48.60
#